data_AF-A0A512PDJ8-F1
#
_entry.id   AF-A0A512PDJ8-F1
#
_cell.length_a   1.000
_cell.length_b   1.000
_cell.length_c   1.000
_cell.angle_alpha   90.00
_cell.angle_beta   90.00
_cell.angle_gamma   90.00
#
_symmetry.space_group_name_H-M   'P 1'
#
loop_
_entity.id
_entity.type
_entity.pdbx_description
1 polymer ?
#
loop_
_entity_poly.entity_id
_entity_poly.type
_entity_poly.pdbx_seq_one_letter_code
_entity_poly.pdbx_strand_id
1 'polypeptide(L)'
;MRTARATGLLVYGALLAGVLAACAGAAPSSDSGSASTTGASATVEPSTAATPAASPSGTDAGPALDDSPTAGTTVITSPTSGAVVDGPTVTVEGQGTAFEATLRWEVVAAGADGDSPNVAEGYADAGANGEVGPFTFTVDLTPGDWTIRVWAPGEADGGSAEGSGDDAAATVTVTVR
;
A
#
# COMPACT_ATOMS: atom_id res chain seq x y z
N MET A 1 12.28 -42.03 15.45
CA MET A 1 13.44 -41.57 16.24
C MET A 1 13.00 -40.29 16.95
N ARG A 2 13.01 -40.31 18.29
CA ARG A 2 12.54 -39.20 19.14
C ARG A 2 13.75 -38.33 19.47
N THR A 3 13.77 -37.08 19.03
CA THR A 3 14.78 -36.11 19.47
C THR A 3 14.09 -35.03 20.29
N ALA A 4 14.57 -34.86 21.52
CA ALA A 4 13.97 -34.06 22.57
C ALA A 4 14.54 -32.63 22.61
N ARG A 5 13.63 -31.69 22.93
CA ARG A 5 13.74 -30.46 23.75
C ARG A 5 15.06 -29.67 23.80
N ALA A 6 14.93 -28.35 23.62
CA ALA A 6 15.57 -27.37 24.50
C ALA A 6 14.65 -26.15 24.70
N THR A 7 14.15 -26.02 25.93
CA THR A 7 13.42 -24.88 26.47
C THR A 7 14.43 -23.82 26.91
N GLY A 8 14.36 -22.61 26.35
CA GLY A 8 15.17 -21.47 26.75
C GLY A 8 14.29 -20.34 27.27
N LEU A 9 14.04 -20.36 28.58
CA LEU A 9 13.38 -19.29 29.34
C LEU A 9 14.47 -18.27 29.73
N LEU A 10 14.34 -17.01 29.32
CA LEU A 10 15.14 -15.92 29.91
C LEU A 10 14.26 -14.71 30.20
N VAL A 11 14.56 -14.14 31.36
CA VAL A 11 13.71 -13.35 32.26
C VAL A 11 14.08 -11.87 32.13
N TYR A 12 13.04 -11.02 32.13
CA TYR A 12 12.94 -9.63 32.62
C TYR A 12 14.22 -8.77 32.74
N GLY A 13 14.16 -7.60 32.10
CA GLY A 13 14.88 -6.39 32.49
C GLY A 13 13.98 -5.16 32.36
N ALA A 14 13.40 -4.73 33.48
CA ALA A 14 12.68 -3.47 33.61
C ALA A 14 13.66 -2.29 33.87
N LEU A 15 13.11 -1.08 33.73
CA LEU A 15 13.63 0.24 34.16
C LEU A 15 14.60 0.98 33.21
N LEU A 16 14.12 2.09 32.63
CA LEU A 16 14.54 3.42 33.10
C LEU A 16 13.64 4.55 32.56
N ALA A 17 13.36 5.49 33.47
CA ALA A 17 12.54 6.68 33.31
C ALA A 17 13.39 7.93 33.05
N GLY A 18 12.77 8.97 32.48
CA GLY A 18 13.28 10.36 32.38
C GLY A 18 14.03 10.63 31.06
N VAL A 19 13.73 11.68 30.29
CA VAL A 19 13.77 13.10 30.69
C VAL A 19 12.77 13.95 29.87
N LEU A 20 12.05 14.84 30.55
CA LEU A 20 11.33 16.00 30.02
C LEU A 20 12.29 17.21 29.93
N ALA A 21 12.36 17.90 28.78
CA ALA A 21 12.71 19.32 28.59
C ALA A 21 12.65 19.67 27.08
N ALA A 22 11.65 20.35 26.53
CA ALA A 22 11.33 21.80 26.58
C ALA A 22 12.26 22.70 25.71
N CYS A 23 11.74 23.15 24.55
CA CYS A 23 11.80 24.53 23.99
C CYS A 23 11.21 24.52 22.58
N ALA A 24 10.00 25.02 22.33
CA ALA A 24 9.66 26.44 22.13
C ALA A 24 10.46 27.10 20.99
N GLY A 25 9.94 26.97 19.77
CA GLY A 25 10.38 27.73 18.59
C GLY A 25 9.15 28.22 17.81
N ALA A 26 8.76 29.47 18.07
CA ALA A 26 7.69 30.17 17.38
C ALA A 26 8.22 30.87 16.13
N ALA A 27 7.52 30.76 15.00
CA ALA A 27 7.12 31.89 14.16
C ALA A 27 6.21 31.40 13.00
N PRO A 28 4.99 31.93 12.85
CA PRO A 28 4.19 31.75 11.64
C PRO A 28 4.58 32.80 10.60
N SER A 29 4.94 32.36 9.39
CA SER A 29 4.97 33.23 8.21
C SER A 29 3.59 33.26 7.59
N SER A 30 2.92 34.39 7.77
CA SER A 30 1.79 34.81 6.95
C SER A 30 2.27 35.01 5.52
N ASP A 31 1.60 34.40 4.55
CA ASP A 31 1.54 35.00 3.22
C ASP A 31 0.10 35.06 2.74
N SER A 32 -0.31 36.30 2.49
CA SER A 32 -1.64 36.70 2.04
C SER A 32 -1.60 36.78 0.52
N GLY A 33 -2.05 35.73 -0.16
CA GLY A 33 -2.31 35.73 -1.59
C GLY A 33 -3.81 35.84 -1.86
N SER A 34 -4.34 37.07 -1.88
CA SER A 34 -5.69 37.35 -2.37
C SER A 34 -5.59 37.97 -3.77
N ALA A 35 -6.09 37.28 -4.79
CA ALA A 35 -6.61 37.92 -6.00
C ALA A 35 -7.52 36.96 -6.77
N SER A 36 -8.78 37.36 -6.85
CA SER A 36 -9.87 36.77 -7.64
C SER A 36 -9.59 36.76 -9.13
N THR A 37 -10.13 35.77 -9.85
CA THR A 37 -10.70 36.01 -11.18
C THR A 37 -12.01 35.26 -11.37
N THR A 38 -12.96 36.00 -11.93
CA THR A 38 -14.34 35.66 -12.25
C THR A 38 -14.42 35.11 -13.68
N GLY A 39 -15.33 34.16 -13.92
CA GLY A 39 -15.84 33.84 -15.27
C GLY A 39 -15.97 32.33 -15.50
N ALA A 40 -17.03 31.79 -16.09
CA ALA A 40 -18.29 32.34 -16.56
C ALA A 40 -19.30 31.18 -16.62
N SER A 41 -20.57 31.46 -16.34
CA SER A 41 -21.69 30.55 -16.59
C SER A 41 -21.81 30.25 -18.08
N ALA A 42 -21.79 28.99 -18.46
CA ALA A 42 -22.40 28.52 -19.69
C ALA A 42 -23.72 27.83 -19.34
N THR A 43 -24.81 28.59 -19.47
CA THR A 43 -26.17 28.08 -19.57
C THR A 43 -26.32 27.46 -20.96
N VAL A 44 -26.65 26.17 -21.04
CA VAL A 44 -27.16 25.55 -22.26
C VAL A 44 -28.55 25.02 -21.96
N GLU A 45 -29.55 25.66 -22.57
CA GLU A 45 -30.97 25.28 -22.52
C GLU A 45 -31.26 24.00 -23.33
N PRO A 46 -32.37 23.32 -23.03
CA PRO A 46 -32.65 21.95 -23.45
C PRO A 46 -33.25 21.89 -24.86
N SER A 47 -33.12 20.75 -25.53
CA SER A 47 -33.93 20.46 -26.72
C SER A 47 -34.40 19.01 -26.78
N THR A 48 -35.72 18.94 -26.78
CA THR A 48 -36.64 17.98 -27.42
C THR A 48 -36.68 16.52 -26.96
N ALA A 49 -37.87 16.21 -26.45
CA ALA A 49 -38.46 14.92 -26.16
C ALA A 49 -38.46 13.92 -27.34
N ALA A 50 -38.30 12.64 -26.99
CA ALA A 50 -38.92 11.52 -27.69
C ALA A 50 -39.39 10.46 -26.65
N THR A 51 -40.73 10.34 -26.57
CA THR A 51 -41.65 9.20 -26.36
C THR A 51 -41.10 7.82 -25.93
N PRO A 52 -41.84 7.05 -25.09
CA PRO A 52 -41.35 5.89 -24.35
C PRO A 52 -41.51 4.55 -25.12
N ALA A 53 -40.64 3.58 -24.85
CA ALA A 53 -40.96 2.15 -25.00
C ALA A 53 -39.90 1.26 -24.35
N ALA A 54 -40.39 0.15 -23.78
CA ALA A 54 -39.70 -1.01 -23.25
C ALA A 54 -39.04 -0.85 -21.87
N SER A 55 -39.82 -1.23 -20.85
CA SER A 55 -39.31 -1.79 -19.60
C SER A 55 -38.86 -3.23 -19.86
N PRO A 56 -37.55 -3.56 -19.86
CA PRO A 56 -37.14 -4.93 -19.65
C PRO A 56 -37.31 -5.23 -18.16
N SER A 57 -38.38 -5.94 -17.81
CA SER A 57 -38.38 -6.75 -16.60
C SER A 57 -37.36 -7.87 -16.80
N GLY A 58 -36.11 -7.57 -16.48
CA GLY A 58 -35.02 -8.51 -16.39
C GLY A 58 -34.39 -8.35 -15.03
N THR A 59 -34.97 -8.97 -14.01
CA THR A 59 -34.20 -9.39 -12.84
C THR A 59 -33.33 -10.55 -13.31
N ASP A 60 -32.32 -10.21 -14.12
CA ASP A 60 -31.14 -11.06 -14.23
C ASP A 60 -30.34 -10.73 -12.98
N ALA A 61 -30.29 -11.67 -12.04
CA ALA A 61 -29.21 -11.70 -11.08
C ALA A 61 -27.94 -12.01 -11.88
N GLY A 62 -27.46 -10.99 -12.61
CA GLY A 62 -26.14 -11.02 -13.22
C GLY A 62 -25.16 -11.38 -12.11
N PRO A 63 -24.09 -12.14 -12.43
CA PRO A 63 -23.08 -12.47 -11.42
C PRO A 63 -22.71 -11.16 -10.75
N ALA A 64 -22.83 -11.13 -9.41
CA ALA A 64 -22.33 -10.00 -8.64
C ALA A 64 -20.94 -9.73 -9.19
N LEU A 65 -20.70 -8.51 -9.67
CA LEU A 65 -19.34 -8.09 -9.96
C LEU A 65 -18.63 -8.31 -8.63
N ASP A 66 -17.81 -9.35 -8.56
CA ASP A 66 -16.81 -9.47 -7.51
C ASP A 66 -15.93 -8.24 -7.75
N ASP A 67 -16.29 -7.11 -7.12
CA ASP A 67 -15.48 -5.88 -6.98
C ASP A 67 -14.22 -6.15 -6.13
N SER A 68 -13.82 -7.42 -5.99
CA SER A 68 -12.49 -7.79 -5.59
C SER A 68 -11.54 -7.29 -6.68
N PRO A 69 -10.66 -6.31 -6.38
CA PRO A 69 -9.62 -5.95 -7.32
C PRO A 69 -8.91 -7.25 -7.71
N THR A 70 -8.87 -7.51 -9.02
CA THR A 70 -8.23 -8.70 -9.54
C THR A 70 -6.75 -8.54 -9.25
N ALA A 71 -6.28 -9.27 -8.24
CA ALA A 71 -4.88 -9.50 -7.97
C ALA A 71 -4.12 -9.68 -9.29
N GLY A 72 -3.29 -8.70 -9.67
CA GLY A 72 -2.49 -8.80 -10.90
C GLY A 72 -2.06 -7.50 -11.58
N THR A 73 -2.49 -6.32 -11.12
CA THR A 73 -2.07 -5.04 -11.73
C THR A 73 -0.90 -4.36 -11.04
N THR A 74 -0.50 -4.83 -9.86
CA THR A 74 0.59 -4.24 -9.09
C THR A 74 1.91 -4.92 -9.45
N VAL A 75 2.93 -4.13 -9.78
CA VAL A 75 4.27 -4.59 -10.17
C VAL A 75 5.31 -3.64 -9.58
N ILE A 76 6.32 -4.19 -8.92
CA ILE A 76 7.52 -3.44 -8.50
C ILE A 76 8.51 -3.47 -9.68
N THR A 77 8.94 -2.30 -10.14
CA THR A 77 9.86 -2.16 -11.28
C THR A 77 11.29 -1.84 -10.82
N SER A 78 11.44 -1.22 -9.65
CA SER A 78 12.72 -0.94 -9.03
C SER A 78 12.58 -0.99 -7.50
N PRO A 79 13.50 -1.63 -6.77
CA PRO A 79 14.53 -2.54 -7.27
C PRO A 79 13.95 -3.84 -7.85
N THR A 80 14.68 -4.49 -8.76
CA THR A 80 14.30 -5.83 -9.25
C THR A 80 14.64 -6.90 -8.22
N SER A 81 13.91 -8.01 -8.21
CA SER A 81 14.22 -9.14 -7.33
C SER A 81 15.66 -9.67 -7.56
N GLY A 82 16.39 -9.91 -6.47
CA GLY A 82 17.81 -10.27 -6.44
C GLY A 82 18.79 -9.08 -6.56
N ALA A 83 18.30 -7.83 -6.65
CA ALA A 83 19.17 -6.67 -6.75
C ALA A 83 19.94 -6.43 -5.45
N VAL A 84 21.17 -5.94 -5.61
CA VAL A 84 21.98 -5.37 -4.53
C VAL A 84 21.86 -3.85 -4.62
N VAL A 85 21.37 -3.21 -3.57
CA VAL A 85 21.16 -1.75 -3.51
C VAL A 85 22.01 -1.14 -2.39
N ASP A 86 22.47 0.09 -2.59
CA ASP A 86 23.22 0.80 -1.57
C ASP A 86 22.25 1.42 -0.55
N GLY A 87 22.49 1.17 0.74
CA GLY A 87 21.67 1.67 1.84
C GLY A 87 22.15 3.02 2.42
N PRO A 88 21.49 3.53 3.48
CA PRO A 88 20.36 2.91 4.17
C PRO A 88 19.00 3.18 3.52
N THR A 89 18.87 4.24 2.72
CA THR A 89 17.57 4.62 2.14
C THR A 89 17.37 3.96 0.78
N VAL A 90 16.41 3.05 0.70
CA VAL A 90 16.02 2.35 -0.52
C VAL A 90 14.78 3.01 -1.11
N THR A 91 14.83 3.41 -2.38
CA THR A 91 13.66 3.88 -3.14
C THR A 91 13.04 2.70 -3.86
N VAL A 92 11.73 2.53 -3.70
CA VAL A 92 10.93 1.51 -4.36
C VAL A 92 9.95 2.20 -5.30
N GLU A 93 9.91 1.72 -6.54
CA GLU A 93 9.08 2.23 -7.61
C GLU A 93 8.33 1.09 -8.28
N GLY A 94 7.16 1.39 -8.82
CA GLY A 94 6.38 0.41 -9.55
C GLY A 94 5.13 1.02 -10.16
N GLN A 95 4.28 0.15 -10.67
CA GLN A 95 2.99 0.48 -11.25
C GLN A 95 1.92 -0.32 -10.52
N GLY A 96 0.77 0.29 -10.24
CA GLY A 96 -0.34 -0.43 -9.63
C GLY A 96 -1.62 0.39 -9.61
N THR A 97 -2.68 -0.23 -9.12
CA THR A 97 -3.96 0.42 -8.91
C THR A 97 -4.65 -0.17 -7.70
N ALA A 98 -5.43 0.66 -7.02
CA ALA A 98 -6.32 0.25 -5.94
C ALA A 98 -7.64 1.01 -6.08
N PHE A 99 -8.70 0.57 -5.40
CA PHE A 99 -9.99 1.26 -5.43
C PHE A 99 -9.84 2.75 -5.07
N GLU A 100 -9.12 3.04 -3.97
CA GLU A 100 -8.89 4.40 -3.46
C GLU A 100 -7.50 4.96 -3.78
N ALA A 101 -6.90 4.53 -4.89
CA ALA A 101 -5.58 5.01 -5.32
C ALA A 101 -4.43 4.79 -4.32
N THR A 102 -4.62 3.90 -3.35
CA THR A 102 -3.68 3.70 -2.25
C THR A 102 -3.28 2.24 -2.19
N LEU A 103 -2.00 1.94 -2.37
CA LEU A 103 -1.41 0.61 -2.16
C LEU A 103 -0.85 0.52 -0.75
N ARG A 104 -0.94 -0.66 -0.14
CA ARG A 104 -0.22 -1.00 1.09
C ARG A 104 1.11 -1.64 0.73
N TRP A 105 2.13 -1.37 1.53
CA TRP A 105 3.42 -2.03 1.41
C TRP A 105 3.96 -2.43 2.77
N GLU A 106 4.80 -3.46 2.77
CA GLU A 106 5.57 -3.87 3.94
C GLU A 106 6.93 -4.45 3.55
N VAL A 107 7.82 -4.49 4.54
CA VAL A 107 9.15 -5.06 4.44
C VAL A 107 9.36 -6.04 5.57
N VAL A 108 9.77 -7.26 5.21
CA VAL A 108 10.13 -8.34 6.14
C VAL A 108 11.53 -8.84 5.82
N ALA A 109 12.17 -9.51 6.79
CA ALA A 109 13.44 -10.19 6.53
C ALA A 109 13.27 -11.24 5.41
N ALA A 110 14.27 -11.41 4.54
CA ALA A 110 14.18 -12.43 3.50
C ALA A 110 14.00 -13.83 4.11
N GLY A 111 13.02 -14.59 3.59
CA GLY A 111 12.66 -15.91 4.11
C GLY A 111 11.84 -15.91 5.41
N ALA A 112 11.39 -14.74 5.86
CA ALA A 112 10.38 -14.59 6.90
C ALA A 112 9.10 -15.36 6.55
N ASP A 113 8.55 -16.04 7.54
CA ASP A 113 7.24 -16.68 7.53
C ASP A 113 6.14 -15.74 8.02
N GLY A 114 4.87 -16.18 7.95
CA GLY A 114 3.70 -15.34 8.27
C GLY A 114 3.62 -14.82 9.71
N ASP A 115 4.45 -15.32 10.62
CA ASP A 115 4.55 -14.86 12.02
C ASP A 115 5.70 -13.85 12.25
N SER A 116 6.55 -13.65 11.25
CA SER A 116 7.68 -12.74 11.34
C SER A 116 7.19 -11.29 11.36
N PRO A 117 7.71 -10.43 12.26
CA PRO A 117 7.28 -9.05 12.34
C PRO A 117 7.74 -8.25 11.11
N ASN A 118 6.87 -7.36 10.64
CA ASN A 118 7.23 -6.33 9.68
C ASN A 118 8.31 -5.41 10.28
N VAL A 119 9.37 -5.17 9.50
CA VAL A 119 10.43 -4.22 9.86
C VAL A 119 10.04 -2.80 9.50
N ALA A 120 9.27 -2.65 8.42
CA ALA A 120 8.64 -1.39 8.03
C ALA A 120 7.34 -1.69 7.27
N GLU A 121 6.39 -0.76 7.32
CA GLU A 121 5.16 -0.82 6.53
C GLU A 121 4.61 0.59 6.29
N GLY A 122 3.72 0.72 5.31
CA GLY A 122 3.06 1.99 5.01
C GLY A 122 2.14 1.90 3.80
N TYR A 123 1.89 3.09 3.23
CA TYR A 123 1.05 3.26 2.06
C TYR A 123 1.77 4.06 0.98
N ALA A 124 1.40 3.85 -0.27
CA ALA A 124 1.87 4.62 -1.41
C ALA A 124 0.69 4.98 -2.32
N ASP A 125 0.68 6.22 -2.81
CA ASP A 125 -0.25 6.65 -3.85
C ASP A 125 0.04 5.90 -5.15
N ALA A 126 -1.02 5.53 -5.87
CA ALA A 126 -0.98 4.79 -7.12
C ALA A 126 -2.14 5.21 -8.05
N GLY A 127 -2.45 4.41 -9.07
CA GLY A 127 -3.67 4.61 -9.86
C GLY A 127 -4.95 4.16 -9.14
N ALA A 128 -6.12 4.63 -9.61
CA ALA A 128 -7.41 4.44 -8.94
C ALA A 128 -8.43 3.69 -9.83
N ASN A 129 -9.41 3.02 -9.24
CA ASN A 129 -10.56 2.45 -9.94
C ASN A 129 -10.19 1.57 -11.17
N GLY A 130 -9.11 0.79 -11.06
CA GLY A 130 -8.62 -0.06 -12.13
C GLY A 130 -7.71 0.64 -13.16
N GLU A 131 -7.59 1.97 -13.12
CA GLU A 131 -6.57 2.68 -13.89
C GLU A 131 -5.21 2.51 -13.21
N VAL A 132 -4.24 1.93 -13.93
CA VAL A 132 -2.88 1.69 -13.43
C VAL A 132 -2.07 2.98 -13.47
N GLY A 133 -1.50 3.36 -12.32
CA GLY A 133 -0.65 4.52 -12.16
C GLY A 133 0.70 4.17 -11.52
N PRO A 134 1.68 5.09 -11.56
CA PRO A 134 2.95 4.89 -10.86
C PRO A 134 2.76 4.98 -9.35
N PHE A 135 3.54 4.20 -8.61
CA PHE A 135 3.74 4.38 -7.18
C PHE A 135 5.23 4.52 -6.87
N THR A 136 5.53 5.23 -5.80
CA THR A 136 6.89 5.37 -5.26
C THR A 136 6.84 5.51 -3.75
N PHE A 137 7.82 4.92 -3.06
CA PHE A 137 8.07 5.17 -1.64
C PHE A 137 9.54 4.96 -1.31
N THR A 138 9.96 5.49 -0.16
CA THR A 138 11.31 5.27 0.38
C THR A 138 11.23 4.59 1.73
N VAL A 139 12.16 3.67 1.98
CA VAL A 139 12.26 2.96 3.26
C VAL A 139 13.72 2.91 3.70
N ASP A 140 13.97 3.20 4.97
CA ASP A 140 15.29 3.07 5.57
C ASP A 140 15.49 1.63 6.05
N LEU A 141 16.47 0.94 5.48
CA LEU A 141 16.81 -0.45 5.76
C LEU A 141 18.26 -0.57 6.21
N THR A 142 18.49 -1.35 7.25
CA THR A 142 19.86 -1.74 7.62
C THR A 142 20.43 -2.69 6.58
N PRO A 143 21.77 -2.78 6.44
CA PRO A 143 22.40 -3.80 5.59
C PRO A 143 21.88 -5.21 5.92
N GLY A 144 21.51 -5.98 4.90
CA GLY A 144 20.86 -7.28 5.04
C GLY A 144 19.99 -7.64 3.85
N ASP A 145 19.35 -8.82 3.93
CA ASP A 145 18.44 -9.32 2.90
C ASP A 145 16.97 -9.09 3.31
N TRP A 146 16.20 -8.49 2.40
CA TRP A 146 14.84 -8.02 2.67
C TRP A 146 13.87 -8.47 1.57
N THR A 147 12.64 -8.79 1.96
CA THR A 147 11.51 -8.98 1.04
C THR A 147 10.57 -7.81 1.17
N ILE A 148 10.26 -7.17 0.04
CA ILE A 148 9.32 -6.04 -0.08
C ILE A 148 8.06 -6.56 -0.77
N ARG A 149 6.91 -6.29 -0.17
CA ARG A 149 5.59 -6.65 -0.71
C ARG A 149 4.74 -5.40 -0.91
N VAL A 150 4.00 -5.33 -2.01
CA VAL A 150 3.07 -4.22 -2.33
C VAL A 150 1.76 -4.80 -2.88
N TRP A 151 0.62 -4.36 -2.36
CA TRP A 151 -0.71 -4.87 -2.75
C TRP A 151 -1.81 -3.82 -2.56
N ALA A 152 -2.97 -4.00 -3.20
CA ALA A 152 -4.13 -3.16 -2.92
C ALA A 152 -4.84 -3.61 -1.63
N PRO A 153 -5.29 -2.70 -0.75
CA PRO A 153 -6.06 -3.06 0.45
C PRO A 153 -7.26 -3.96 0.11
N GLY A 154 -7.49 -4.99 0.92
CA GLY A 154 -8.53 -6.00 0.67
C GLY A 154 -8.08 -7.17 -0.24
N GLU A 155 -6.95 -7.08 -0.94
CA GLU A 155 -6.38 -8.22 -1.69
C GLU A 155 -5.67 -9.23 -0.78
N ALA A 156 -4.99 -8.76 0.27
CA ALA A 156 -4.26 -9.63 1.22
C ALA A 156 -5.12 -10.10 2.41
N ASP A 157 -6.28 -9.46 2.64
CA ASP A 157 -7.16 -9.76 3.78
C ASP A 157 -8.15 -10.92 3.49
N GLY A 158 -7.98 -11.63 2.38
CA GLY A 158 -8.65 -12.88 2.06
C GLY A 158 -8.28 -13.97 3.08
N GLY A 159 -9.09 -14.06 4.14
CA GLY A 159 -8.73 -14.69 5.40
C GLY A 159 -8.19 -16.12 5.34
N SER A 160 -7.28 -16.39 6.29
CA SER A 160 -7.02 -17.66 6.99
C SER A 160 -7.58 -18.93 6.36
N ALA A 161 -7.12 -19.27 5.16
CA ALA A 161 -6.94 -20.64 4.74
C ALA A 161 -5.44 -20.80 4.53
N GLU A 162 -4.89 -21.91 5.02
CA GLU A 162 -3.47 -22.24 4.95
C GLU A 162 -2.96 -22.04 3.50
N GLY A 163 -2.27 -20.92 3.27
CA GLY A 163 -1.71 -20.48 1.98
C GLY A 163 -2.70 -19.76 1.05
N SER A 164 -2.75 -18.42 1.07
CA SER A 164 -3.16 -17.53 -0.05
C SER A 164 -3.12 -16.03 0.33
N GLY A 165 -2.12 -15.58 1.11
CA GLY A 165 -1.89 -14.14 1.36
C GLY A 165 -0.85 -13.52 0.43
N ASP A 166 0.09 -14.34 -0.06
CA ASP A 166 1.22 -13.89 -0.87
C ASP A 166 0.92 -13.85 -2.39
N ASP A 167 -0.15 -14.52 -2.84
CA ASP A 167 -0.40 -14.72 -4.28
C ASP A 167 -0.89 -13.45 -5.00
N ALA A 168 -1.35 -12.44 -4.26
CA ALA A 168 -1.82 -11.17 -4.82
C ALA A 168 -0.81 -10.02 -4.73
N ALA A 169 0.23 -10.16 -3.89
CA ALA A 169 1.20 -9.09 -3.67
C ALA A 169 2.32 -9.11 -4.70
N ALA A 170 2.64 -7.93 -5.25
CA ALA A 170 3.90 -7.73 -5.95
C ALA A 170 5.04 -7.89 -4.95
N THR A 171 5.96 -8.83 -5.22
CA THR A 171 7.01 -9.20 -4.27
C THR A 171 8.40 -9.14 -4.92
N VAL A 172 9.36 -8.50 -4.25
CA VAL A 172 10.78 -8.53 -4.62
C VAL A 172 11.65 -8.80 -3.40
N THR A 173 12.74 -9.53 -3.60
CA THR A 173 13.78 -9.71 -2.58
C THR A 173 15.01 -8.89 -2.98
N VAL A 174 15.64 -8.21 -2.04
CA VAL A 174 16.83 -7.39 -2.28
C VAL A 174 17.86 -7.54 -1.18
N THR A 175 19.12 -7.28 -1.52
CA THR A 175 20.22 -7.17 -0.56
C THR A 175 20.62 -5.71 -0.43
N VAL A 176 20.55 -5.17 0.79
CA VAL A 176 21.01 -3.83 1.13
C VAL A 176 22.43 -3.92 1.69
N ARG A 177 23.32 -3.04 1.26
CA ARG A 177 24.72 -2.97 1.74
C ARG A 177 25.14 -1.56 2.13
#